data_AF-A0A142XKY3-F1
#
_entry.id   AF-A0A142XKY3-F1
#
_cell.length_a   1.000
_cell.length_b   1.000
_cell.length_c   1.000
_cell.angle_alpha   90.00
_cell.angle_beta   90.00
_cell.angle_gamma   90.00
#
_symmetry.space_group_name_H-M   'P 1'
#
loop_
_entity.id
_entity.type
_entity.pdbx_description
1 polymer ?
#
loop_
_entity_poly.entity_id
_entity_poly.type
_entity_poly.pdbx_seq_one_letter_code
_entity_poly.pdbx_strand_id
1 'polypeptide(L)'
;MSRRYWIATGLVAFFVLVAAAFSTKELDAHYNSEQTILRARYVLQSCEVYRGDPASGGKYPVALLDLHKRPSEGKSFLPDGDSDLLDMWGNPYRYAVIANAHGEQEVYVWAERVVRGKLKLLGAKRNADGGIELFGLEK
;
A
#
# COMPACT_ATOMS: atom_id res chain seq x y z
N MET A 1 -12.55 -50.07 25.46
CA MET A 1 -12.33 -48.98 24.49
C MET A 1 -10.89 -48.54 24.57
N SER A 2 -10.12 -48.73 23.50
CA SER A 2 -8.66 -48.72 23.51
C SER A 2 -8.09 -47.30 23.40
N ARG A 3 -7.02 -47.03 24.17
CA ARG A 3 -6.18 -45.80 24.15
C ARG A 3 -5.78 -45.30 22.74
N ARG A 4 -5.90 -46.14 21.71
CA ARG A 4 -5.56 -45.83 20.32
C ARG A 4 -6.52 -44.84 19.66
N TYR A 5 -7.79 -44.80 20.07
CA TYR A 5 -8.77 -43.86 19.50
C TYR A 5 -8.54 -42.41 19.94
N TRP A 6 -8.08 -42.18 21.18
CA TRP A 6 -7.84 -40.82 21.69
C TRP A 6 -6.67 -40.10 21.00
N ILE A 7 -5.64 -40.84 20.58
CA ILE A 7 -4.47 -40.27 19.92
C ILE A 7 -4.79 -39.85 18.48
N ALA A 8 -5.61 -40.65 17.77
CA ALA A 8 -6.00 -40.35 16.40
C ALA A 8 -6.91 -39.10 16.30
N THR A 9 -7.88 -38.95 17.21
CA THR A 9 -8.78 -37.79 17.21
C THR A 9 -8.06 -36.50 17.59
N GLY A 10 -7.09 -36.56 18.53
CA GLY A 10 -6.28 -35.40 18.93
C GLY A 10 -5.36 -34.89 17.82
N LEU A 11 -4.73 -35.80 17.06
CA LEU A 11 -3.90 -35.44 15.91
C LEU A 11 -4.70 -34.79 14.78
N VAL A 12 -5.87 -35.33 14.44
CA VAL A 12 -6.73 -34.74 13.40
C VAL A 12 -7.21 -33.35 13.80
N ALA A 13 -7.65 -33.15 15.05
CA ALA A 13 -8.06 -31.84 15.55
C ALA A 13 -6.91 -30.81 15.53
N PHE A 14 -5.68 -31.25 15.85
CA PHE A 14 -4.48 -30.40 15.78
C PHE A 14 -4.17 -29.99 14.33
N PHE A 15 -4.20 -30.92 13.38
CA PHE A 15 -3.97 -30.59 11.96
C PHE A 15 -5.03 -29.63 11.39
N VAL A 16 -6.30 -29.78 11.78
CA VAL A 16 -7.38 -28.87 11.37
C VAL A 16 -7.17 -27.46 11.93
N LEU A 17 -6.78 -27.33 13.20
CA LEU A 17 -6.48 -26.03 13.82
C LEU A 17 -5.27 -25.34 13.18
N VAL A 18 -4.21 -26.08 12.88
CA VAL A 18 -3.03 -25.55 12.19
C VAL A 18 -3.41 -25.10 10.78
N ALA A 19 -4.13 -25.92 10.00
CA ALA A 19 -4.59 -25.54 8.67
C ALA A 19 -5.47 -24.27 8.69
N ALA A 20 -6.40 -24.16 9.64
CA ALA A 20 -7.25 -22.96 9.78
C ALA A 20 -6.43 -21.70 10.11
N ALA A 21 -5.43 -21.80 11.00
CA ALA A 21 -4.57 -20.67 11.36
C ALA A 21 -3.61 -20.23 10.23
N PHE A 22 -3.25 -21.14 9.33
CA PHE A 22 -2.48 -20.80 8.13
C PHE A 22 -3.37 -20.12 7.07
N SER A 23 -4.59 -20.61 6.86
CA SER A 23 -5.52 -20.00 5.89
C SER A 23 -5.91 -18.57 6.25
N THR A 24 -6.10 -18.24 7.54
CA THR A 24 -6.42 -16.86 7.95
C THR A 24 -5.28 -15.89 7.67
N LYS A 25 -4.02 -16.29 7.90
CA LYS A 25 -2.86 -15.44 7.63
C LYS A 25 -2.66 -15.12 6.15
N GLU A 26 -2.97 -16.06 5.25
CA GLU A 26 -2.88 -15.81 3.81
C GLU A 26 -3.99 -14.87 3.31
N LEU A 27 -5.22 -15.05 3.81
CA LEU A 27 -6.34 -14.14 3.52
C LEU A 27 -6.05 -12.71 3.98
N ASP A 28 -5.53 -12.54 5.21
CA ASP A 28 -5.16 -11.23 5.74
C ASP A 28 -4.03 -10.58 4.93
N ALA A 29 -3.06 -11.37 4.46
CA ALA A 29 -1.96 -10.85 3.65
C ALA A 29 -2.41 -10.37 2.27
N HIS A 30 -3.34 -11.09 1.63
CA HIS A 30 -3.93 -10.69 0.36
C HIS A 30 -4.76 -9.39 0.53
N TYR A 31 -5.68 -9.38 1.49
CA TYR A 31 -6.51 -8.21 1.81
C TYR A 31 -5.66 -6.97 2.12
N ASN A 32 -4.64 -7.12 2.98
CA ASN A 32 -3.74 -6.03 3.33
C ASN A 32 -2.93 -5.53 2.13
N SER A 33 -2.58 -6.41 1.19
CA SER A 33 -1.90 -6.01 -0.05
C SER A 33 -2.82 -5.17 -0.93
N GLU A 34 -4.07 -5.59 -1.13
CA GLU A 34 -5.05 -4.82 -1.88
C GLU A 34 -5.32 -3.44 -1.24
N GLN A 35 -5.56 -3.41 0.07
CA GLN A 35 -5.79 -2.16 0.79
C GLN A 35 -4.57 -1.22 0.75
N THR A 36 -3.35 -1.77 0.82
CA THR A 36 -2.11 -1.01 0.65
C THR A 36 -2.04 -0.37 -0.74
N ILE A 37 -2.39 -1.10 -1.79
CA ILE A 37 -2.38 -0.58 -3.17
C ILE A 37 -3.44 0.51 -3.34
N LEU A 38 -4.64 0.32 -2.80
CA LEU A 38 -5.71 1.32 -2.83
C LEU A 38 -5.31 2.59 -2.07
N ARG A 39 -4.70 2.47 -0.89
CA ARG A 39 -4.17 3.62 -0.14
C ARG A 39 -3.04 4.33 -0.87
N ALA A 40 -2.11 3.60 -1.48
CA ALA A 40 -1.07 4.21 -2.33
C ALA A 40 -1.68 5.04 -3.47
N ARG A 41 -2.78 4.58 -4.09
CA ARG A 41 -3.54 5.36 -5.07
C ARG A 41 -4.11 6.65 -4.46
N TYR A 42 -4.69 6.59 -3.27
CA TYR A 42 -5.20 7.79 -2.59
C TYR A 42 -4.09 8.79 -2.29
N VAL A 43 -2.94 8.35 -1.77
CA VAL A 43 -1.78 9.22 -1.52
C VAL A 43 -1.27 9.85 -2.82
N LEU A 44 -1.22 9.07 -3.91
CA LEU A 44 -0.87 9.57 -5.24
C LEU A 44 -1.88 10.64 -5.72
N GLN A 45 -3.18 10.43 -5.51
CA GLN A 45 -4.21 11.43 -5.81
C GLN A 45 -4.02 12.70 -4.98
N SER A 46 -3.65 12.60 -3.70
CA SER A 46 -3.32 13.77 -2.89
C SER A 46 -2.10 14.53 -3.44
N CYS A 47 -1.10 13.84 -4.01
CA CYS A 47 0.00 14.48 -4.72
C CYS A 47 -0.47 15.22 -5.98
N GLU A 48 -1.46 14.69 -6.70
CA GLU A 48 -2.09 15.36 -7.85
C GLU A 48 -2.82 16.64 -7.45
N VAL A 49 -3.60 16.57 -6.38
CA VAL A 49 -4.32 17.73 -5.85
C VAL A 49 -3.32 18.78 -5.36
N TYR A 50 -2.22 18.36 -4.70
CA TYR A 50 -1.13 19.25 -4.31
C TYR A 50 -0.54 19.99 -5.51
N ARG A 51 -0.23 19.28 -6.60
CA ARG A 51 0.29 19.89 -7.85
C ARG A 51 -0.70 20.89 -8.46
N GLY A 52 -2.00 20.66 -8.28
CA GLY A 52 -3.05 21.57 -8.73
C GLY A 52 -3.21 22.83 -7.87
N ASP A 53 -2.66 22.87 -6.66
CA ASP A 53 -2.72 24.05 -5.79
C ASP A 53 -1.82 25.17 -6.35
N PRO A 54 -2.32 26.41 -6.52
CA PRO A 54 -1.54 27.52 -7.08
C PRO A 54 -0.22 27.78 -6.34
N ALA A 55 -0.18 27.55 -5.02
CA ALA A 55 1.01 27.78 -4.21
C ALA A 55 2.11 26.74 -4.44
N SER A 56 1.78 25.58 -5.01
CA SER A 56 2.78 24.58 -5.41
C SER A 56 3.61 25.02 -6.62
N GLY A 57 3.13 26.02 -7.37
CA GLY A 57 3.73 26.42 -8.65
C GLY A 57 3.68 25.31 -9.70
N GLY A 58 2.69 24.42 -9.63
CA GLY A 58 2.55 23.29 -10.55
C GLY A 58 3.52 22.14 -10.30
N LYS A 59 4.17 22.10 -9.14
CA LYS A 59 5.14 21.07 -8.76
C LYS A 59 4.51 20.03 -7.84
N TYR A 60 4.96 18.79 -7.98
CA TYR A 60 4.67 17.75 -7.00
C TYR A 60 5.32 18.04 -5.64
N PRO A 61 4.80 17.46 -4.55
CA PRO A 61 5.45 17.58 -3.24
C PRO A 61 6.86 16.99 -3.29
N VAL A 62 7.77 17.55 -2.49
CA VAL A 62 9.16 17.04 -2.41
C VAL A 62 9.19 15.77 -1.57
N ALA A 63 8.37 15.71 -0.53
CA ALA A 63 8.14 14.55 0.31
C ALA A 63 6.64 14.37 0.60
N LEU A 64 6.22 13.13 0.91
CA LEU A 64 4.82 12.86 1.28
C LEU A 64 4.35 13.67 2.50
N LEU A 65 5.27 14.03 3.40
CA LEU A 65 4.99 14.90 4.55
C LEU A 65 4.50 16.31 4.14
N ASP A 66 4.81 16.77 2.94
CA ASP A 66 4.33 18.06 2.44
C ASP A 66 2.80 18.06 2.22
N LEU A 67 2.17 16.89 2.19
CA LEU A 67 0.72 16.74 2.08
C LEU A 67 -0.05 17.14 3.35
N HIS A 68 0.62 17.31 4.49
CA HIS A 68 -0.04 17.72 5.74
C HIS A 68 -0.56 19.16 5.72
N LYS A 69 0.02 20.02 4.88
CA LYS A 69 -0.31 21.44 4.86
C LYS A 69 -0.74 21.84 3.47
N ARG A 70 -2.04 22.06 3.28
CA ARG A 70 -2.53 22.80 2.12
C ARG A 70 -2.00 24.24 2.23
N PRO A 71 -1.19 24.70 1.27
CA PRO A 71 -0.56 26.01 1.38
C PRO A 71 -1.54 27.18 1.49
N SER A 72 -2.76 27.01 0.96
CA SER A 72 -3.75 28.07 0.78
C SER A 72 -4.84 28.14 1.87
N GLU A 73 -5.18 27.04 2.54
CA GLU A 73 -6.37 26.98 3.44
C GLU A 73 -6.12 26.32 4.80
N GLY A 74 -4.90 25.84 5.09
CA GLY A 74 -4.59 25.20 6.37
C GLY A 74 -5.28 23.84 6.62
N LYS A 75 -6.01 23.31 5.62
CA LYS A 75 -6.55 21.94 5.64
C LYS A 75 -5.50 20.93 5.19
N SER A 76 -5.57 19.69 5.63
CA SER A 76 -4.66 18.62 5.18
C SER A 76 -5.14 18.03 3.85
N PHE A 77 -4.22 17.61 2.96
CA PHE A 77 -4.58 16.76 1.81
C PHE A 77 -4.79 15.29 2.20
N LEU A 78 -4.55 14.97 3.48
CA LEU A 78 -4.69 13.66 4.10
C LEU A 78 -5.85 13.73 5.11
N PRO A 79 -7.01 13.10 4.83
CA PRO A 79 -8.14 13.07 5.75
C PRO A 79 -7.80 12.56 7.14
N ASP A 80 -6.97 11.51 7.22
CA ASP A 80 -6.60 10.82 8.46
C ASP A 80 -5.15 11.15 8.90
N GLY A 81 -4.56 12.22 8.34
CA GLY A 81 -3.23 12.70 8.68
C GLY A 81 -2.12 11.69 8.40
N ASP A 82 -1.18 11.54 9.33
CA ASP A 82 0.00 10.66 9.19
C ASP A 82 -0.39 9.20 8.91
N SER A 83 -1.57 8.76 9.35
CA SER A 83 -2.01 7.39 9.17
C SER A 83 -2.29 7.05 7.70
N ASP A 84 -2.62 8.04 6.86
CA ASP A 84 -2.76 7.87 5.41
C ASP A 84 -1.41 7.60 4.72
N LEU A 85 -0.30 7.99 5.36
CA LEU A 85 1.05 7.79 4.84
C LEU A 85 1.65 6.43 5.23
N LEU A 86 0.90 5.59 5.94
CA LEU A 86 1.32 4.26 6.36
C LEU A 86 0.61 3.16 5.55
N ASP A 87 1.37 2.12 5.21
CA ASP A 87 0.84 0.89 4.65
C ASP A 87 0.02 0.10 5.68
N MET A 88 -0.62 -0.99 5.25
CA MET A 88 -1.45 -1.83 6.14
C MET A 88 -0.64 -2.57 7.22
N TRP A 89 0.69 -2.45 7.18
CA TRP A 89 1.62 -3.00 8.18
C TRP A 89 2.30 -1.89 9.01
N GLY A 90 1.87 -0.64 8.89
CA GLY A 90 2.39 0.50 9.65
C GLY A 90 3.72 1.07 9.16
N ASN A 91 4.20 0.69 7.96
CA ASN A 91 5.42 1.25 7.38
C ASN A 91 5.10 2.46 6.50
N PRO A 92 5.96 3.48 6.46
CA PRO A 92 5.74 4.63 5.59
C PRO A 92 5.84 4.24 4.12
N TYR A 93 4.97 4.81 3.29
CA TYR A 93 5.10 4.70 1.84
C TYR A 93 6.41 5.33 1.35
N ARG A 94 6.99 4.71 0.33
CA ARG A 94 8.03 5.28 -0.52
C ARG A 94 7.42 6.16 -1.59
N TYR A 95 8.21 7.13 -2.04
CA TYR A 95 7.78 8.16 -2.98
C TYR A 95 8.91 8.54 -3.92
N ALA A 96 8.57 8.74 -5.20
CA ALA A 96 9.50 9.27 -6.19
C ALA A 96 8.77 10.05 -7.28
N VAL A 97 9.42 11.09 -7.78
CA VAL A 97 9.06 11.84 -8.98
C VAL A 97 10.20 11.66 -9.98
N ILE A 98 9.92 11.05 -11.13
CA ILE A 98 10.94 10.68 -12.12
C ILE A 98 10.50 11.25 -13.47
N ALA A 99 11.43 11.84 -14.22
CA ALA A 99 11.17 12.23 -15.59
C ALA A 99 11.25 10.99 -16.51
N ASN A 100 10.22 10.75 -17.33
CA ASN A 100 10.25 9.73 -18.36
C ASN A 100 11.12 10.17 -19.56
N ALA A 101 11.24 9.29 -20.57
CA ALA A 101 12.05 9.57 -21.77
C ALA A 101 11.59 10.80 -22.57
N HIS A 102 10.34 11.24 -22.38
CA HIS A 102 9.75 12.42 -23.01
C HIS A 102 9.88 13.69 -22.16
N GLY A 103 10.51 13.59 -20.98
CA GLY A 103 10.67 14.71 -20.04
C GLY A 103 9.43 14.97 -19.18
N GLU A 104 8.40 14.12 -19.26
CA GLU A 104 7.20 14.23 -18.43
C GLU A 104 7.44 13.60 -17.07
N GLN A 105 6.85 14.18 -16.03
CA GLN A 105 7.00 13.68 -14.66
C GLN A 105 6.03 12.52 -14.38
N GLU A 106 6.57 11.36 -14.06
CA GLU A 106 5.87 10.23 -13.48
C GLU A 106 6.04 10.24 -11.96
N VAL A 107 4.96 9.92 -11.24
CA VAL A 107 4.96 9.90 -9.78
C VAL A 107 4.61 8.50 -9.30
N TYR A 108 5.38 8.03 -8.33
CA TYR A 108 5.30 6.69 -7.77
C TYR A 108 5.05 6.79 -6.26
N VAL A 109 4.09 6.03 -5.76
CA VAL A 109 3.87 5.79 -4.33
C VAL A 109 3.80 4.28 -4.11
N TRP A 110 4.64 3.73 -3.23
CA TRP A 110 4.68 2.28 -3.02
C TRP A 110 5.10 1.86 -1.62
N ALA A 111 4.65 0.67 -1.22
CA ALA A 111 5.13 -0.06 -0.07
C ALA A 111 6.10 -1.18 -0.52
N GLU A 112 7.04 -1.51 0.36
CA GLU A 112 8.06 -2.55 0.15
C GLU A 112 7.75 -3.74 1.04
N ARG A 113 7.65 -4.93 0.48
CA ARG A 113 7.34 -6.16 1.23
C ARG A 113 8.25 -7.30 0.80
N VAL A 114 8.78 -8.05 1.77
CA VAL A 114 9.49 -9.30 1.48
C VAL A 114 8.51 -10.47 1.59
N VAL A 115 8.17 -11.08 0.46
CA VAL A 115 7.29 -12.25 0.38
C VAL A 115 8.11 -13.43 -0.12
N ARG A 116 8.22 -14.49 0.70
CA ARG A 116 9.01 -15.71 0.38
C ARG A 116 10.44 -15.38 -0.06
N GLY A 117 11.08 -14.44 0.64
CA GLY A 117 12.45 -13.99 0.36
C GLY A 117 12.62 -13.08 -0.85
N LYS A 118 11.54 -12.69 -1.53
CA LYS A 118 11.58 -11.76 -2.67
C LYS A 118 10.96 -10.41 -2.29
N LEU A 119 11.64 -9.33 -2.66
CA LEU A 119 11.08 -7.99 -2.55
C LEU A 119 9.93 -7.84 -3.55
N LYS A 120 8.78 -7.39 -3.05
CA LYS A 120 7.57 -7.08 -3.78
C LYS A 120 7.22 -5.62 -3.52
N LEU A 121 6.90 -4.91 -4.60
CA LEU A 121 6.46 -3.52 -4.54
C LEU A 121 4.95 -3.48 -4.74
N LEU A 122 4.24 -2.82 -3.84
CA LEU A 122 2.79 -2.68 -3.84
C LEU A 122 2.46 -1.20 -3.92
N GLY A 123 1.78 -0.74 -4.96
CA GLY A 123 1.58 0.71 -5.07
C GLY A 123 0.80 1.17 -6.29
N ALA A 124 0.92 2.47 -6.52
CA ALA A 124 0.31 3.16 -7.63
C ALA A 124 1.33 4.10 -8.28
N LYS A 125 1.22 4.26 -9.59
CA LYS A 125 1.98 5.26 -10.35
C LYS A 125 1.07 6.06 -11.27
N ARG A 126 1.48 7.28 -11.59
CA ARG A 126 0.89 8.03 -12.69
C ARG A 126 1.58 7.65 -14.00
N ASN A 127 0.80 7.30 -15.02
CA ASN A 127 1.32 7.03 -16.36
C ASN A 127 1.41 8.32 -17.20
N ALA A 128 2.10 8.23 -18.34
CA ALA A 128 2.25 9.34 -19.29
C ALA A 128 0.89 9.90 -19.78
N ASP A 129 -0.10 9.02 -19.98
CA ASP A 129 -1.45 9.41 -20.41
C ASP A 129 -2.28 10.12 -19.31
N GLY A 130 -1.70 10.33 -18.13
CA GLY A 130 -2.32 11.02 -17.01
C GLY A 130 -3.22 10.15 -16.12
N GLY A 131 -3.42 8.88 -16.46
CA GLY A 131 -4.09 7.87 -15.65
C GLY A 131 -3.25 7.34 -14.48
N ILE A 132 -3.91 6.65 -13.56
CA ILE A 132 -3.26 5.96 -12.43
C ILE A 132 -3.24 4.46 -12.70
N GLU A 133 -2.04 3.88 -12.69
CA GLU A 133 -1.80 2.45 -12.81
C GLU A 133 -1.48 1.85 -11.43
N LEU A 134 -2.16 0.76 -11.08
CA LEU A 134 -1.90 0.00 -9.86
C LEU A 134 -0.94 -1.14 -10.16
N PHE A 135 -0.02 -1.42 -9.23
CA PHE A 135 0.93 -2.53 -9.36
C PHE A 135 1.09 -3.31 -8.05
N GLY A 136 1.54 -4.56 -8.17
CA GLY A 136 1.76 -5.46 -7.05
C GLY A 136 0.58 -6.38 -6.71
N LEU A 137 -0.54 -6.28 -7.43
CA LEU A 137 -1.62 -7.28 -7.36
C LEU A 137 -1.13 -8.60 -7.96
N GLU A 138 -1.34 -9.70 -7.25
CA GLU A 138 -1.16 -11.05 -7.83
C GLU A 138 -2.36 -11.31 -8.73
N LYS A 139 -2.10 -11.66 -9.99
CA LYS A 139 -3.13 -12.11 -10.94
C LYS A 139 -3.40 -13.59 -10.75
#